data_AF-A0A931GIK0-F1
#
_entry.id   AF-A0A931GIK0-F1
#
_cell.length_a   1.000
_cell.length_b   1.000
_cell.length_c   1.000
_cell.angle_alpha   90.00
_cell.angle_beta   90.00
_cell.angle_gamma   90.00
#
_symmetry.space_group_name_H-M   'P 1'
#
loop_
_entity.id
_entity.type
_entity.pdbx_description
1 polymer ?
#
loop_
_entity_poly.entity_id
_entity_poly.type
_entity_poly.pdbx_seq_one_letter_code
_entity_poly.pdbx_strand_id
1 'polypeptide(L)'
;MDLYTLLISVLQNKEAMELLRLGIIYIHLIACCVAIGLILTSDFAMIKQLLKGEGAKQCREHLAHLKSVVGISLIALWISGIAIIALDASSAGAQYFMNPKLQAKISIVVLLTLNGMVLHNTILPALQKAGSLLKLSANMRHLAIFTGALSGVSWFYAALLGVGRPLAWKYSLAELTAAYPLMIIGGTVAMLALTNWSMNRSEKHHHSWMQNNYALATR
;
A
#
# COMPACT_ATOMS: atom_id res chain seq x y z
N MET A 1 -26.17 -13.21 -34.85
CA MET A 1 -25.46 -14.03 -33.86
C MET A 1 -25.40 -13.20 -32.60
N ASP A 2 -26.20 -13.57 -31.60
CA ASP A 2 -26.42 -12.69 -30.45
C ASP A 2 -25.19 -12.69 -29.54
N LEU A 3 -24.96 -11.57 -28.85
CA LEU A 3 -23.83 -11.41 -27.91
C LEU A 3 -23.77 -12.57 -26.89
N TYR A 4 -24.94 -13.07 -26.49
CA TYR A 4 -25.10 -14.22 -25.62
C TYR A 4 -24.56 -15.51 -26.23
N THR A 5 -24.87 -15.78 -27.50
CA THR A 5 -24.39 -16.97 -28.22
C THR A 5 -22.88 -16.90 -28.48
N LEU A 6 -22.35 -15.70 -28.73
CA LEU A 6 -20.92 -15.45 -28.87
C LEU A 6 -20.17 -15.60 -27.54
N LEU A 7 -20.76 -15.16 -26.43
CA LEU A 7 -20.22 -15.38 -25.08
C LEU A 7 -20.17 -16.88 -24.74
N ILE A 8 -21.23 -17.64 -25.00
CA ILE A 8 -21.27 -19.08 -24.71
C ILE A 8 -20.28 -19.85 -25.58
N SER A 9 -20.17 -19.52 -26.88
CA SER A 9 -19.22 -20.21 -27.76
C SER A 9 -17.76 -19.93 -27.39
N VAL A 10 -17.46 -18.70 -26.94
CA VAL A 10 -16.15 -18.33 -26.38
C VAL A 10 -15.88 -19.08 -25.07
N LEU A 11 -16.88 -19.19 -24.18
CA LEU A 11 -16.76 -19.91 -22.90
C LEU A 11 -16.54 -21.43 -23.09
N GLN A 12 -17.07 -22.03 -24.16
CA GLN A 12 -16.87 -23.45 -24.47
C GLN A 12 -15.49 -23.74 -25.09
N ASN A 13 -14.81 -22.72 -25.61
CA ASN A 13 -13.49 -22.89 -26.20
C ASN A 13 -12.40 -22.80 -25.13
N LYS A 14 -11.73 -23.94 -24.88
CA LYS A 14 -10.66 -24.05 -23.88
C LYS A 14 -9.51 -23.07 -24.11
N GLU A 15 -9.11 -22.83 -25.36
CA GLU A 15 -8.05 -21.88 -25.68
C GLU A 15 -8.47 -20.44 -25.39
N ALA A 16 -9.71 -20.09 -25.73
CA ALA A 16 -10.25 -18.77 -25.45
C ALA A 16 -10.35 -18.48 -23.94
N MET A 17 -10.67 -19.50 -23.14
CA MET A 17 -10.69 -19.41 -21.67
C MET A 17 -9.30 -19.20 -21.06
N GLU A 18 -8.27 -19.88 -21.56
CA GLU A 18 -6.88 -19.65 -21.13
C GLU A 18 -6.39 -18.24 -21.51
N LEU A 19 -6.73 -17.76 -22.72
CA LEU A 19 -6.42 -16.40 -23.15
C LEU A 19 -7.13 -15.34 -22.31
N LEU A 20 -8.42 -15.56 -22.00
CA LEU A 20 -9.19 -14.68 -21.11
C LEU A 20 -8.56 -14.62 -19.72
N ARG A 21 -8.25 -15.78 -19.14
CA ARG A 21 -7.60 -15.91 -17.84
C ARG A 21 -6.26 -15.17 -17.83
N LEU A 22 -5.43 -15.36 -18.85
CA LEU A 22 -4.15 -14.67 -19.00
C LEU A 22 -4.35 -13.15 -19.10
N GLY A 23 -5.33 -12.69 -19.87
CA GLY A 23 -5.67 -11.27 -20.01
C GLY A 23 -6.07 -10.62 -18.68
N ILE A 24 -6.91 -11.30 -17.89
CA ILE A 24 -7.33 -10.81 -16.56
C ILE A 24 -6.13 -10.75 -15.60
N ILE A 25 -5.27 -11.79 -15.58
CA ILE A 25 -4.04 -11.80 -14.79
C ILE A 25 -3.14 -10.62 -15.20
N TYR A 26 -2.99 -10.38 -16.49
CA TYR A 26 -2.18 -9.28 -17.00
C TYR A 26 -2.72 -7.91 -16.53
N ILE A 27 -4.03 -7.66 -16.66
CA ILE A 27 -4.67 -6.43 -16.15
C ILE A 27 -4.47 -6.29 -14.64
N HIS A 28 -4.64 -7.38 -13.87
CA HIS A 28 -4.42 -7.38 -12.43
C HIS A 28 -2.98 -6.98 -12.07
N LEU A 29 -1.99 -7.52 -12.78
CA LEU A 29 -0.58 -7.18 -12.57
C LEU A 29 -0.28 -5.73 -12.92
N ILE A 30 -0.81 -5.20 -14.03
CA ILE A 30 -0.64 -3.79 -14.40
C ILE A 30 -1.25 -2.89 -13.32
N ALA A 31 -2.48 -3.17 -12.87
CA ALA A 31 -3.11 -2.41 -11.79
C ALA A 31 -2.28 -2.45 -10.49
N CYS A 32 -1.68 -3.61 -10.17
CA CYS A 32 -0.80 -3.78 -9.02
C CYS A 32 0.47 -2.93 -9.16
N CYS A 33 1.14 -2.98 -10.30
CA CYS A 33 2.35 -2.20 -10.58
C CYS A 33 2.10 -0.69 -10.51
N VAL A 34 0.98 -0.22 -11.08
CA VAL A 34 0.60 1.20 -11.01
C VAL A 34 0.36 1.62 -9.56
N ALA A 35 -0.39 0.84 -8.78
CA ALA A 35 -0.64 1.16 -7.38
C ALA A 35 0.66 1.22 -6.56
N ILE A 36 1.52 0.20 -6.68
CA ILE A 36 2.80 0.14 -5.95
C ILE A 36 3.70 1.31 -6.34
N GLY A 37 3.82 1.64 -7.64
CA GLY A 37 4.66 2.75 -8.10
C GLY A 37 4.22 4.10 -7.53
N LEU A 38 2.90 4.35 -7.47
CA LEU A 38 2.35 5.58 -6.90
C LEU A 38 2.55 5.67 -5.38
N ILE A 39 2.40 4.55 -4.68
CA ILE A 39 2.61 4.49 -3.23
C ILE A 39 4.10 4.71 -2.92
N LEU A 40 4.99 4.00 -3.61
CA LEU A 40 6.43 4.15 -3.46
C LEU A 40 6.93 5.57 -3.70
N THR A 41 6.43 6.23 -4.75
CA THR A 41 6.84 7.61 -5.05
C THR A 41 6.37 8.57 -3.95
N SER A 42 5.18 8.33 -3.37
CA SER A 42 4.69 9.09 -2.21
C SER A 42 5.51 8.86 -0.94
N ASP A 43 5.79 7.60 -0.61
CA ASP A 43 6.56 7.22 0.58
C ASP A 43 8.00 7.74 0.49
N PHE A 44 8.63 7.61 -0.68
CA PHE A 44 9.97 8.13 -0.90
C PHE A 44 10.03 9.67 -0.81
N ALA A 45 9.02 10.36 -1.35
CA ALA A 45 8.93 11.81 -1.23
C ALA A 45 8.82 12.25 0.25
N MET A 46 8.01 11.54 1.04
CA MET A 46 7.87 11.79 2.48
C MET A 46 9.18 11.55 3.24
N ILE A 47 9.84 10.40 3.01
CA ILE A 47 11.12 10.05 3.64
C ILE A 47 12.20 11.08 3.29
N LYS A 48 12.31 11.46 2.01
CA LYS A 48 13.26 12.47 1.54
C LYS A 48 13.06 13.83 2.23
N GLN A 49 11.82 14.22 2.49
CA GLN A 49 11.50 15.46 3.21
C GLN A 49 11.89 15.38 4.69
N LEU A 50 11.59 14.26 5.36
CA LEU A 50 12.03 14.02 6.73
C LEU A 50 13.56 14.04 6.86
N LEU A 51 14.27 13.47 5.89
CA LEU A 51 15.74 13.49 5.84
C LEU A 51 16.32 14.89 5.68
N LYS A 52 15.64 15.77 4.93
CA LYS A 52 16.05 17.17 4.76
C LYS A 52 15.71 18.06 5.96
N GLY A 53 14.87 17.61 6.89
CA GLY A 53 14.38 18.43 8.01
C GLY A 53 13.43 19.56 7.56
N GLU A 54 13.03 19.55 6.29
CA GLU A 54 12.02 20.44 5.76
C GLU A 54 10.66 19.88 6.20
N GLY A 55 9.92 20.63 7.02
CA GLY A 55 8.54 20.27 7.35
C GLY A 55 7.78 20.11 6.04
N ALA A 56 7.37 18.87 5.74
CA ALA A 56 6.74 18.49 4.48
C ALA A 56 5.76 19.58 4.01
N LYS A 57 5.99 20.13 2.82
CA LYS A 57 4.95 20.88 2.09
C LYS A 57 4.34 19.88 1.14
N GLN A 58 3.48 19.02 1.67
CA GLN A 58 2.74 18.09 0.84
C GLN A 58 1.75 18.90 0.00
N CYS A 59 1.99 18.98 -1.32
CA CYS A 59 1.10 19.68 -2.23
C CYS A 59 -0.28 19.01 -2.21
N ARG A 60 -1.32 19.80 -1.89
CA ARG A 60 -2.70 19.32 -1.71
C ARG A 60 -3.23 18.60 -2.95
N GLU A 61 -2.84 19.08 -4.13
CA GLU A 61 -3.21 18.49 -5.44
C GLU A 61 -2.56 17.12 -5.66
N HIS A 62 -1.27 16.98 -5.30
CA HIS A 62 -0.55 15.70 -5.42
C HIS A 62 -1.16 14.61 -4.53
N LEU A 63 -1.53 14.97 -3.29
CA LEU A 63 -2.22 14.06 -2.36
C LEU A 63 -3.61 13.64 -2.86
N ALA A 64 -4.38 14.56 -3.44
CA ALA A 64 -5.71 14.26 -3.96
C ALA A 64 -5.64 13.32 -5.18
N HIS A 65 -4.68 13.54 -6.07
CA HIS A 65 -4.43 12.66 -7.21
C HIS A 65 -4.02 11.25 -6.76
N LEU A 66 -3.05 11.14 -5.84
CA LEU A 66 -2.64 9.85 -5.28
C LEU A 66 -3.81 9.09 -4.63
N LYS A 67 -4.65 9.78 -3.85
CA LYS A 67 -5.84 9.19 -3.24
C LYS A 67 -6.80 8.60 -4.27
N SER A 68 -7.07 9.34 -5.34
CA SER A 68 -7.99 8.90 -6.40
C SER A 68 -7.43 7.68 -7.14
N VAL A 69 -6.17 7.74 -7.57
CA VAL A 69 -5.60 6.67 -8.39
C VAL A 69 -5.40 5.37 -7.60
N VAL A 70 -4.90 5.45 -6.36
CA VAL A 70 -4.74 4.24 -5.51
C VAL A 70 -6.10 3.59 -5.23
N GLY A 71 -7.15 4.38 -4.99
CA GLY A 71 -8.51 3.88 -4.81
C GLY A 71 -9.04 3.14 -6.05
N ILE A 72 -8.88 3.75 -7.23
CA ILE A 72 -9.28 3.13 -8.51
C ILE A 72 -8.48 1.85 -8.78
N SER A 73 -7.16 1.87 -8.56
CA SER A 73 -6.33 0.68 -8.72
C SER A 73 -6.76 -0.44 -7.76
N LEU A 74 -7.13 -0.12 -6.52
CA LEU A 74 -7.62 -1.11 -5.56
C LEU A 74 -8.95 -1.72 -6.00
N ILE A 75 -9.88 -0.92 -6.54
CA ILE A 75 -11.13 -1.42 -7.12
C ILE A 75 -10.83 -2.35 -8.30
N ALA A 76 -9.96 -1.94 -9.21
CA ALA A 76 -9.55 -2.76 -10.35
C ALA A 76 -8.92 -4.10 -9.89
N LEU A 77 -8.11 -4.09 -8.83
CA LEU A 77 -7.51 -5.28 -8.24
C LEU A 77 -8.52 -6.22 -7.60
N TRP A 78 -9.54 -5.67 -6.92
CA TRP A 78 -10.64 -6.46 -6.38
C TRP A 78 -11.45 -7.13 -7.48
N ILE A 79 -11.88 -6.36 -8.50
CA ILE A 79 -12.66 -6.90 -9.63
C ILE A 79 -11.88 -7.99 -10.36
N SER A 80 -10.64 -7.69 -10.77
CA SER A 80 -9.79 -8.66 -11.47
C SER A 80 -9.40 -9.84 -10.59
N GLY A 81 -9.16 -9.63 -9.28
CA GLY A 81 -8.85 -10.69 -8.33
C GLY A 81 -10.01 -11.66 -8.12
N ILE A 82 -11.23 -11.15 -7.97
CA ILE A 82 -12.46 -11.96 -7.89
C ILE A 82 -12.65 -12.74 -9.18
N ALA A 83 -12.44 -12.12 -10.35
CA ALA A 83 -12.54 -12.80 -11.64
C ALA A 83 -11.52 -13.94 -11.77
N ILE A 84 -10.27 -13.75 -11.35
CA ILE A 84 -9.25 -14.82 -11.33
C ILE A 84 -9.68 -15.97 -10.41
N ILE A 85 -10.15 -15.66 -9.20
CA ILE A 85 -10.62 -16.66 -8.23
C ILE A 85 -11.80 -17.44 -8.81
N ALA A 86 -12.75 -16.78 -9.47
CA ALA A 86 -13.91 -17.44 -10.06
C ALA A 86 -13.53 -18.41 -11.19
N LEU A 87 -12.59 -18.02 -12.06
CA LEU A 87 -12.09 -18.86 -13.16
C LEU A 87 -11.26 -20.05 -12.65
N ASP A 88 -10.42 -19.83 -11.64
CA ASP A 88 -9.61 -20.90 -11.07
C ASP A 88 -10.44 -21.86 -10.21
N ALA A 89 -11.42 -21.35 -9.46
CA ALA A 89 -12.30 -22.18 -8.64
C ALA A 89 -13.28 -23.00 -9.48
N SER A 90 -13.75 -22.48 -10.63
CA SER A 90 -14.63 -23.24 -11.53
C SER A 90 -13.92 -24.44 -12.18
N SER A 91 -12.59 -24.36 -12.35
CA SER A 91 -11.77 -25.44 -12.91
C SER A 91 -11.22 -26.39 -11.85
N ALA A 92 -10.80 -25.90 -10.67
CA ALA A 92 -10.18 -26.71 -9.61
C ALA A 92 -11.15 -27.16 -8.51
N GLY A 93 -12.38 -26.63 -8.46
CA GLY A 93 -13.39 -26.95 -7.45
C GLY A 93 -13.11 -26.35 -6.07
N ALA A 94 -13.85 -26.80 -5.06
CA ALA A 94 -13.83 -26.24 -3.70
C ALA A 94 -12.44 -26.32 -3.01
N GLN A 95 -11.59 -27.28 -3.39
CA GLN A 95 -10.24 -27.41 -2.86
C GLN A 95 -9.35 -26.19 -3.15
N TYR A 96 -9.68 -25.39 -4.18
CA TYR A 96 -8.98 -24.14 -4.49
C TYR A 96 -8.91 -23.18 -3.29
N PHE A 97 -9.99 -23.09 -2.51
CA PHE A 97 -10.08 -22.21 -1.34
C PHE A 97 -9.27 -22.70 -0.14
N MET A 98 -8.83 -23.97 -0.14
CA MET A 98 -7.96 -24.52 0.90
C MET A 98 -6.48 -24.17 0.69
N ASN A 99 -6.14 -23.50 -0.41
CA ASN A 99 -4.77 -23.07 -0.68
C ASN A 99 -4.34 -21.99 0.34
N PRO A 100 -3.38 -22.26 1.24
CA PRO A 100 -2.97 -21.31 2.28
C PRO A 100 -2.44 -20.00 1.72
N LYS A 101 -1.83 -20.06 0.53
CA LYS A 101 -1.32 -18.90 -0.19
C LYS A 101 -2.45 -17.97 -0.65
N LEU A 102 -3.56 -18.54 -1.13
CA LEU A 102 -4.73 -17.76 -1.55
C LEU A 102 -5.37 -17.08 -0.33
N GLN A 103 -5.55 -17.84 0.75
CA GLN A 103 -6.09 -17.33 2.01
C GLN A 103 -5.25 -16.18 2.57
N ALA A 104 -3.93 -16.32 2.59
CA ALA A 104 -3.01 -15.26 2.99
C ALA A 104 -3.17 -14.00 2.12
N LYS A 105 -3.19 -14.17 0.79
CA LYS A 105 -3.33 -13.04 -0.14
C LYS A 105 -4.65 -12.29 0.07
N ILE A 106 -5.77 -13.00 0.14
CA ILE A 106 -7.09 -12.39 0.35
C ILE A 106 -7.13 -11.67 1.71
N SER A 107 -6.65 -12.32 2.78
CA SER A 107 -6.64 -11.73 4.12
C SER A 107 -5.85 -10.41 4.16
N ILE A 108 -4.69 -10.37 3.51
CA ILE A 108 -3.85 -9.16 3.42
C ILE A 108 -4.53 -8.08 2.57
N VAL A 109 -5.17 -8.44 1.46
CA VAL A 109 -5.89 -7.46 0.61
C VAL A 109 -7.12 -6.88 1.35
N VAL A 110 -7.82 -7.68 2.15
CA VAL A 110 -8.91 -7.20 3.02
C VAL A 110 -8.37 -6.22 4.06
N LEU A 111 -7.30 -6.61 4.79
CA LEU A 111 -6.67 -5.74 5.78
C LEU A 111 -6.15 -4.44 5.17
N LEU A 112 -5.54 -4.52 3.98
CA LEU A 112 -5.09 -3.37 3.20
C LEU A 112 -6.26 -2.45 2.85
N THR A 113 -7.41 -3.01 2.48
CA THR A 113 -8.61 -2.24 2.14
C THR A 113 -9.14 -1.49 3.36
N LEU A 114 -9.26 -2.17 4.50
CA LEU A 114 -9.67 -1.57 5.77
C LEU A 114 -8.70 -0.47 6.22
N ASN A 115 -7.40 -0.73 6.16
CA ASN A 115 -6.37 0.25 6.47
C ASN A 115 -6.42 1.46 5.51
N GLY A 116 -6.66 1.21 4.22
CA GLY A 116 -6.84 2.27 3.22
C GLY A 116 -8.00 3.20 3.57
N MET A 117 -9.11 2.69 4.10
CA MET A 117 -10.23 3.52 4.57
C MET A 117 -9.79 4.45 5.72
N VAL A 118 -9.05 3.94 6.70
CA VAL A 118 -8.49 4.76 7.81
C VAL A 118 -7.53 5.82 7.26
N LEU A 119 -6.62 5.42 6.36
CA LEU A 119 -5.65 6.33 5.77
C LEU A 119 -6.34 7.47 5.02
N HIS A 120 -7.30 7.15 4.14
CA HIS A 120 -7.96 8.11 3.27
C HIS A 120 -8.96 9.03 3.99
N ASN A 121 -9.61 8.55 5.06
CA ASN A 121 -10.66 9.30 5.74
C ASN A 121 -10.15 10.04 6.98
N THR A 122 -9.06 9.56 7.60
CA THR A 122 -8.55 10.13 8.86
C THR A 122 -7.16 10.73 8.70
N ILE A 123 -6.21 9.97 8.15
CA ILE A 123 -4.80 10.37 8.15
C ILE A 123 -4.50 11.42 7.08
N LEU A 124 -4.93 11.21 5.84
CA LEU A 124 -4.67 12.16 4.75
C LEU A 124 -5.29 13.55 5.02
N PRO A 125 -6.55 13.67 5.49
CA PRO A 125 -7.10 14.98 5.85
C PRO A 125 -6.35 15.66 6.99
N ALA A 126 -5.87 14.91 7.98
CA ALA A 126 -5.07 15.45 9.07
C ALA A 126 -3.70 15.97 8.56
N LEU A 127 -3.03 15.20 7.70
CA LEU A 127 -1.78 15.61 7.04
C LEU A 127 -1.97 16.85 6.18
N GLN A 128 -3.06 16.94 5.42
CA GLN A 128 -3.39 18.12 4.61
C GLN A 128 -3.58 19.37 5.45
N LYS A 129 -4.23 19.25 6.63
CA LYS A 129 -4.44 20.37 7.56
C LYS A 129 -3.14 20.80 8.25
N ALA A 130 -2.33 19.84 8.71
CA ALA A 130 -1.07 20.12 9.38
C ALA A 130 0.06 20.54 8.42
N GLY A 131 -0.07 20.20 7.14
CA GLY A 131 0.93 20.38 6.09
C GLY A 131 2.04 19.32 6.14
N SER A 132 2.44 18.89 7.33
CA SER A 132 3.56 17.96 7.55
C SER A 132 3.29 16.91 8.61
N LEU A 133 3.89 15.72 8.43
CA LEU A 133 3.92 14.65 9.44
C LEU A 133 4.49 15.15 10.78
N LEU A 134 5.50 16.01 10.75
CA LEU A 134 6.15 16.54 11.97
C LEU A 134 5.22 17.44 12.79
N LYS A 135 4.22 18.07 12.14
CA LYS A 135 3.28 19.02 12.75
C LYS A 135 2.02 18.36 13.31
N LEU A 136 1.85 17.04 13.12
CA LEU A 136 0.75 16.30 13.73
C LEU A 136 0.96 16.13 15.23
N SER A 137 -0.15 15.98 15.96
CA SER A 137 -0.10 15.53 17.36
C SER A 137 0.55 14.15 17.46
N ALA A 138 1.22 13.85 18.57
CA ALA A 138 1.98 12.61 18.74
C ALA A 138 1.17 11.35 18.41
N ASN A 139 -0.07 11.26 18.91
CA ASN A 139 -0.96 10.12 18.66
C ASN A 139 -1.32 9.98 17.18
N MET A 140 -1.69 11.09 16.53
CA MET A 140 -2.03 11.09 15.10
C MET A 140 -0.82 10.76 14.22
N ARG A 141 0.37 11.20 14.63
CA ARG A 141 1.62 10.91 13.95
C ARG A 141 1.98 9.42 14.04
N HIS A 142 1.89 8.83 15.24
CA HIS A 142 2.12 7.39 15.41
C HIS A 142 1.13 6.57 14.59
N LEU A 143 -0.15 6.94 14.59
CA LEU A 143 -1.16 6.28 13.77
C LEU A 143 -0.87 6.44 12.28
N ALA A 144 -0.45 7.63 11.82
CA ALA A 144 -0.07 7.87 10.42
C ALA A 144 1.12 7.01 10.00
N ILE A 145 2.14 6.89 10.86
CA ILE A 145 3.32 6.06 10.61
C ILE A 145 2.95 4.58 10.54
N PHE A 146 2.17 4.09 11.50
CA PHE A 146 1.72 2.70 11.53
C PHE A 146 0.85 2.34 10.32
N THR A 147 -0.16 3.15 10.01
CA THR A 147 -1.07 2.92 8.87
C THR A 147 -0.34 3.03 7.53
N GLY A 148 0.65 3.92 7.42
CA GLY A 148 1.55 4.02 6.27
C GLY A 148 2.42 2.76 6.11
N ALA A 149 3.13 2.35 7.16
CA ALA A 149 3.96 1.14 7.15
C ALA A 149 3.13 -0.13 6.84
N LEU A 150 1.96 -0.26 7.46
CA LEU A 150 1.01 -1.33 7.20
C LEU A 150 0.61 -1.36 5.72
N SER A 151 0.28 -0.21 5.13
CA SER A 151 -0.07 -0.11 3.71
C SER A 151 1.09 -0.56 2.83
N GLY A 152 2.26 0.06 2.98
CA GLY A 152 3.44 -0.25 2.17
C GLY A 152 3.81 -1.73 2.22
N VAL A 153 3.93 -2.31 3.41
CA VAL A 153 4.23 -3.73 3.58
C VAL A 153 3.16 -4.61 2.94
N SER A 154 1.87 -4.30 3.12
CA SER A 154 0.77 -5.09 2.54
C SER A 154 0.78 -5.14 1.03
N TRP A 155 1.05 -4.01 0.38
CA TRP A 155 1.15 -3.94 -1.08
C TRP A 155 2.27 -4.84 -1.62
N PHE A 156 3.47 -4.73 -1.05
CA PHE A 156 4.61 -5.56 -1.45
C PHE A 156 4.41 -7.04 -1.10
N TYR A 157 3.86 -7.34 0.07
CA TYR A 157 3.63 -8.71 0.48
C TYR A 157 2.58 -9.40 -0.39
N ALA A 158 1.49 -8.71 -0.72
CA ALA A 158 0.47 -9.22 -1.63
C ALA A 158 1.03 -9.46 -3.05
N ALA A 159 1.92 -8.57 -3.53
CA ALA A 159 2.63 -8.76 -4.80
C ALA A 159 3.59 -9.96 -4.76
N LEU A 160 4.37 -10.11 -3.68
CA LEU A 160 5.25 -11.25 -3.45
C LEU A 160 4.48 -12.57 -3.47
N LEU A 161 3.37 -12.65 -2.74
CA LEU A 161 2.47 -13.80 -2.79
C LEU A 161 1.89 -13.99 -4.21
N GLY A 162 1.58 -12.91 -4.94
CA GLY A 162 1.14 -12.99 -6.33
C GLY A 162 2.12 -13.74 -7.24
N VAL A 163 3.42 -13.39 -7.19
CA VAL A 163 4.45 -13.95 -8.08
C VAL A 163 5.01 -15.29 -7.60
N GLY A 164 4.95 -15.58 -6.30
CA GLY A 164 5.56 -16.76 -5.69
C GLY A 164 4.82 -18.07 -5.99
N ARG A 165 4.81 -18.54 -7.25
CA ARG A 165 4.18 -19.83 -7.64
C ARG A 165 4.65 -21.01 -6.78
N PRO A 166 5.95 -21.19 -6.45
CA PRO A 166 6.42 -22.31 -5.63
C PRO A 166 5.96 -22.30 -4.16
N LEU A 167 5.35 -21.20 -3.70
CA LEU A 167 4.82 -21.09 -2.33
C LEU A 167 3.45 -21.75 -2.19
N ALA A 168 2.73 -21.99 -3.30
CA ALA A 168 1.43 -22.62 -3.25
C ALA A 168 1.57 -24.04 -2.69
N TRP A 169 0.78 -24.36 -1.65
CA TRP A 169 0.75 -25.67 -0.99
C TRP A 169 2.04 -26.14 -0.28
N LYS A 170 3.13 -25.36 -0.34
CA LYS A 170 4.41 -25.72 0.29
C LYS A 170 4.50 -25.31 1.76
N TYR A 171 3.83 -24.22 2.12
CA TYR A 171 3.85 -23.63 3.44
C TYR A 171 2.43 -23.49 3.98
N SER A 172 2.31 -23.62 5.30
CA SER A 172 1.07 -23.35 6.03
C SER A 172 0.72 -21.86 6.00
N LEU A 173 -0.54 -21.55 6.33
CA LEU A 173 -1.00 -20.17 6.43
C LEU A 173 -0.19 -19.38 7.47
N ALA A 174 0.16 -20.02 8.59
CA ALA A 174 0.94 -19.40 9.66
C ALA A 174 2.35 -19.05 9.20
N GLU A 175 3.05 -19.96 8.53
CA GLU A 175 4.40 -19.70 8.00
C GLU A 175 4.39 -18.59 6.95
N LEU A 176 3.38 -18.59 6.07
CA LEU A 176 3.20 -17.55 5.06
C LEU A 176 2.79 -16.20 5.64
N THR A 177 2.28 -16.12 6.87
CA THR A 177 1.86 -14.85 7.49
C THR A 177 2.77 -14.40 8.62
N ALA A 178 3.69 -15.24 9.11
CA ALA A 178 4.58 -14.91 10.23
C ALA A 178 5.51 -13.71 9.94
N ALA A 179 6.05 -13.61 8.73
CA ALA A 179 6.94 -12.50 8.36
C ALA A 179 6.22 -11.16 8.21
N TYR A 180 4.92 -11.19 7.92
CA TYR A 180 4.11 -10.01 7.65
C TYR A 180 4.01 -9.01 8.83
N PRO A 181 3.59 -9.41 10.05
CA PRO A 181 3.55 -8.49 11.19
C PRO A 181 4.94 -8.02 11.60
N LEU A 182 5.98 -8.85 11.45
CA LEU A 182 7.36 -8.47 11.75
C LEU A 182 7.84 -7.34 10.84
N MET A 183 7.51 -7.39 9.54
CA MET A 183 7.83 -6.32 8.60
C MET A 183 7.05 -5.04 8.88
N ILE A 184 5.80 -5.13 9.30
CA ILE A 184 4.99 -3.95 9.71
C ILE A 184 5.63 -3.28 10.93
N ILE A 185 6.00 -4.08 11.95
CA ILE A 185 6.67 -3.57 13.15
C ILE A 185 8.00 -2.93 12.77
N GLY A 186 8.83 -3.61 11.98
CA GLY A 186 10.11 -3.09 11.51
C GLY A 186 9.98 -1.77 10.75
N GLY A 187 9.04 -1.68 9.80
CA GLY A 187 8.78 -0.45 9.05
C GLY A 187 8.27 0.69 9.94
N THR A 188 7.39 0.37 10.90
CA THR A 188 6.87 1.35 11.87
C THR A 188 7.99 1.90 12.75
N VAL A 189 8.82 1.02 13.33
CA VAL A 189 9.95 1.40 14.19
C VAL A 189 10.97 2.24 13.41
N ALA A 190 11.31 1.84 12.18
CA ALA A 190 12.22 2.59 11.32
C ALA A 190 11.70 4.02 11.04
N MET A 191 10.42 4.16 10.71
CA MET A 191 9.81 5.46 10.44
C MET A 191 9.66 6.32 11.71
N LEU A 192 9.40 5.73 12.87
CA LEU A 192 9.40 6.43 14.15
C LEU A 192 10.80 6.97 14.47
N ALA A 193 11.84 6.14 14.31
CA ALA A 193 13.23 6.55 14.52
C ALA A 193 13.61 7.72 13.58
N LEU A 194 13.26 7.62 12.30
CA LEU A 194 13.51 8.67 11.30
C LEU A 194 12.79 9.98 11.67
N THR A 195 11.54 9.89 12.10
CA THR A 195 10.72 11.04 12.48
C THR A 195 11.29 11.74 13.71
N ASN A 196 11.64 10.98 14.76
CA ASN A 196 12.25 11.53 15.98
C ASN A 196 13.61 12.17 15.69
N TRP A 197 14.42 11.53 14.86
CA TRP A 197 15.70 12.10 14.41
C TRP A 197 15.51 13.44 13.68
N SER A 198 14.51 13.52 12.79
CA SER A 198 14.17 14.74 12.04
C SER A 198 13.71 15.87 12.97
N MET A 199 12.87 15.56 13.97
CA MET A 199 12.42 16.54 14.98
C MET A 199 13.57 17.12 15.79
N ASN A 200 14.43 16.25 16.35
CA ASN A 200 15.57 16.68 17.16
C ASN A 200 16.53 17.57 16.35
N ARG A 201 16.68 17.31 15.05
CA ARG A 201 17.49 18.15 14.16
C ARG A 201 16.86 19.53 13.93
N SER A 202 15.54 19.59 13.76
CA SER A 202 14.81 20.85 13.58
C SER A 202 14.90 21.75 14.82
N GLU A 203 14.75 21.18 16.02
CA GLU A 203 14.87 21.91 17.28
C GLU A 203 16.27 22.47 17.50
N LYS A 204 17.33 21.67 17.25
CA LYS A 204 18.72 22.12 17.35
C LYS A 204 19.02 23.30 16.43
N HIS A 205 18.55 23.25 15.18
CA HIS A 205 18.74 24.34 14.23
C HIS A 205 18.02 25.61 14.69
N HIS A 206 16.82 25.49 15.27
CA HIS A 206 16.07 26.64 15.76
C HIS A 206 16.72 27.29 16.98
N HIS A 207 17.18 26.48 17.96
CA HIS A 207 17.93 26.96 19.11
C HIS A 207 19.24 27.68 18.73
N SER A 208 20.02 27.10 17.81
CA SER A 208 21.26 27.72 17.32
C SER A 208 21.00 29.05 16.60
N TRP A 209 19.95 29.12 15.77
CA TRP A 209 19.56 30.36 15.10
C TRP A 209 19.14 31.46 16.08
N MET A 210 18.35 31.11 17.10
CA MET A 210 17.97 32.06 18.15
C MET A 210 19.21 32.58 18.89
N GLN A 211 20.10 31.70 19.36
CA GLN A 211 21.32 32.10 20.06
C GLN A 211 22.18 33.06 19.23
N ASN A 212 22.36 32.78 17.93
CA ASN A 212 23.13 33.65 17.04
C ASN A 212 22.47 35.03 16.87
N ASN A 213 21.15 35.10 16.70
CA ASN A 213 20.46 36.38 16.53
C ASN A 213 20.37 37.19 17.82
N TYR A 214 20.17 36.56 18.97
CA TYR A 214 20.24 37.25 20.25
C TYR A 214 21.64 37.84 20.47
N ALA A 215 22.70 37.08 20.16
CA ALA A 215 24.08 37.58 20.26
C ALA A 215 24.38 38.76 19.31
N LEU A 216 23.76 38.79 18.13
CA LEU A 216 23.86 39.91 17.18
C LEU A 216 23.07 41.15 17.64
N ALA A 217 21.93 40.97 18.31
CA ALA A 217 21.08 42.06 18.80
C ALA A 217 21.63 42.76 20.06
N THR A 218 22.52 42.10 20.81
CA THR A 218 23.15 42.63 22.03
C THR A 218 24.55 43.23 21.82
N ARG A 219 25.03 43.31 20.57
CA ARG A 219 26.27 44.00 20.18
C ARG A 219 25.93 45.34 19.55
#